data_AF-A0A4W2GUM3-F1
#
_entry.id   AF-A0A4W2GUM3-F1
#
_cell.length_a   1.000
_cell.length_b   1.000
_cell.length_c   1.000
_cell.angle_alpha   90.00
_cell.angle_beta   90.00
_cell.angle_gamma   90.00
#
_symmetry.space_group_name_H-M   'P 1'
#
loop_
_entity.id
_entity.type
_entity.pdbx_description
1 polymer ?
#
loop_
_entity_poly.entity_id
_entity_poly.type
_entity_poly.pdbx_seq_one_letter_code
_entity_poly.pdbx_strand_id
1 'polypeptide(L)'
;MAWQMTQLLLLALVAAAWGAQAPRTPRARTDLLNVCMDAKHHKAEPGPEDSLHEQCSPWRKNACCSVNTSIEAHKDISYLYRFDWDHCGKMEPACKRHFIQDTCLYECSPNLGPWIREVNQRWRKERVLGVPLCKEDCQSWWEDCRTSYTCKSNWHKGWNWTSGYNQCPVKAACHRFDFYFPTPAALCNKIWSHSYKEIGSSETGMAWKITPLLCLLVCVAAVGAARPGTQLLNVCMNARYHKEKPGPEDKLHGQCSPWKKNACCFVNTSIEAHKDISSLYRFDWDHCGKMEPACKRHFIQDTCLYECSPNLGPWIREVNQSWRKERILNVPLCKEDCQSWWEDCRTSYTCKSNWHRGWDWTSGYNQCPVKAACHRFDFYFPTPAALCNEIWSHSYKASNYSRGSGRCIQMWFDPILDNPNEEVARFYAESMNGAGLHEAWPLRCGLLLLLLWLLS
;
A
#
# COMPACT_ATOMS: atom_id res chain seq x y z
N MET A 1 -17.32 21.59 67.83
CA MET A 1 -16.23 20.67 67.42
C MET A 1 -16.69 19.42 66.65
N ALA A 2 -17.95 18.96 66.78
CA ALA A 2 -18.45 17.80 66.02
C ALA A 2 -18.76 18.07 64.52
N TRP A 3 -18.96 19.34 64.13
CA TRP A 3 -19.31 19.71 62.76
C TRP A 3 -18.10 19.80 61.81
N GLN A 4 -16.91 20.08 62.36
CA GLN A 4 -15.66 20.16 61.60
C GLN A 4 -15.05 18.77 61.33
N MET A 5 -15.26 17.81 62.24
CA MET A 5 -14.82 16.42 62.00
C MET A 5 -15.69 15.68 60.97
N THR A 6 -16.99 16.02 60.86
CA THR A 6 -17.88 15.42 59.87
C THR A 6 -17.58 15.91 58.44
N GLN A 7 -17.15 17.16 58.27
CA GLN A 7 -16.69 17.67 56.97
C GLN A 7 -15.35 17.06 56.51
N LEU A 8 -14.41 16.81 57.43
CA LEU A 8 -13.12 16.18 57.12
C LEU A 8 -13.26 14.69 56.77
N LEU A 9 -14.20 13.96 57.39
CA LEU A 9 -14.52 12.57 57.04
C LEU A 9 -15.23 12.45 55.68
N LEU A 10 -16.10 13.39 55.33
CA LEU A 10 -16.74 13.45 54.01
C LEU A 10 -15.75 13.77 52.89
N LEU A 11 -14.79 14.67 53.13
CA LEU A 11 -13.71 14.98 52.18
C LEU A 11 -12.74 13.80 51.99
N ALA A 12 -12.46 13.03 53.06
CA ALA A 12 -11.64 11.82 52.97
C ALA A 12 -12.34 10.66 52.24
N LEU A 13 -13.66 10.51 52.40
CA LEU A 13 -14.45 9.49 51.70
C LEU A 13 -14.64 9.83 50.20
N VAL A 14 -14.76 11.10 49.84
CA VAL A 14 -14.80 11.54 48.44
C VAL A 14 -13.42 11.40 47.77
N ALA A 15 -12.33 11.64 48.50
CA ALA A 15 -10.97 11.41 48.01
C ALA A 15 -10.65 9.90 47.80
N ALA A 16 -11.20 9.01 48.63
CA ALA A 16 -11.05 7.57 48.48
C ALA A 16 -11.93 6.98 47.35
N ALA A 17 -13.09 7.58 47.04
CA ALA A 17 -13.98 7.14 45.96
C ALA A 17 -13.51 7.56 44.56
N TRP A 18 -12.59 8.54 44.45
CA TRP A 18 -11.97 8.94 43.18
C TRP A 18 -10.62 8.28 42.91
N GLY A 19 -10.11 7.50 43.85
CA GLY A 19 -8.91 6.68 43.70
C GLY A 19 -9.18 5.34 42.99
N ALA A 20 -9.96 5.29 41.91
CA ALA A 20 -10.14 4.07 41.12
C ALA A 20 -10.72 4.33 39.72
N GLN A 21 -10.24 5.33 39.00
CA GLN A 21 -10.33 5.34 37.54
C GLN A 21 -9.19 6.18 37.00
N ALA A 22 -8.13 5.48 36.61
CA ALA A 22 -7.08 6.06 35.78
C ALA A 22 -7.76 6.80 34.61
N PRO A 23 -7.50 8.10 34.40
CA PRO A 23 -7.82 8.72 33.13
C PRO A 23 -7.12 7.89 32.06
N ARG A 24 -7.88 7.27 31.16
CA ARG A 24 -7.32 6.58 30.01
C ARG A 24 -6.44 7.59 29.29
N THR A 25 -5.14 7.38 29.41
CA THR A 25 -4.14 7.99 28.55
C THR A 25 -4.63 7.82 27.11
N PRO A 26 -4.59 8.87 26.27
CA PRO A 26 -4.65 8.66 24.83
C PRO A 26 -3.55 7.65 24.53
N ARG A 27 -3.92 6.44 24.07
CA ARG A 27 -2.95 5.42 23.66
C ARG A 27 -1.92 6.12 22.78
N ALA A 28 -0.65 6.03 23.14
CA ALA A 28 0.40 6.64 22.36
C ALA A 28 0.30 6.07 20.93
N ARG A 29 0.66 6.85 19.91
CA ARG A 29 0.51 6.43 18.50
C ARG A 29 1.21 5.09 18.17
N THR A 30 2.17 4.69 18.99
CA THR A 30 2.88 3.40 18.99
C THR A 30 2.05 2.22 19.51
N ASP A 31 0.97 2.46 20.26
CA ASP A 31 0.13 1.44 20.91
C ASP A 31 -1.03 0.95 19.99
N LEU A 32 -1.07 1.40 18.73
CA LEU A 32 -2.07 1.02 17.73
C LEU A 32 -1.50 0.11 16.63
N LEU A 33 -0.18 -0.09 16.60
CA LEU A 33 0.50 -1.05 15.73
C LEU A 33 0.95 -2.24 16.56
N ASN A 34 1.10 -3.41 15.92
CA ASN A 34 1.37 -4.66 16.63
C ASN A 34 0.32 -5.03 17.69
N VAL A 35 -0.96 -4.85 17.35
CA VAL A 35 -2.09 -5.18 18.23
C VAL A 35 -3.04 -6.11 17.50
N CYS A 36 -3.49 -7.14 18.22
CA CYS A 36 -4.56 -8.02 17.76
C CYS A 36 -5.90 -7.54 18.27
N MET A 37 -6.91 -7.66 17.42
CA MET A 37 -8.29 -7.33 17.76
C MET A 37 -8.82 -8.31 18.79
N ASP A 38 -9.58 -7.84 19.79
CA ASP A 38 -10.35 -8.70 20.70
C ASP A 38 -11.62 -9.21 19.99
N ALA A 39 -11.41 -10.18 19.11
CA ALA A 39 -12.44 -10.94 18.43
C ALA A 39 -12.16 -12.45 18.50
N LYS A 40 -13.14 -13.23 18.05
CA LYS A 40 -13.27 -14.66 18.37
C LYS A 40 -12.06 -15.53 17.98
N HIS A 41 -11.37 -15.21 16.89
CA HIS A 41 -10.34 -16.07 16.28
C HIS A 41 -8.94 -15.46 16.30
N HIS A 42 -8.80 -14.31 16.96
CA HIS A 42 -7.54 -13.61 17.16
C HIS A 42 -6.83 -14.14 18.40
N LYS A 43 -5.49 -14.14 18.34
CA LYS A 43 -4.60 -14.29 19.49
C LYS A 43 -4.70 -13.03 20.36
N ALA A 44 -4.37 -13.17 21.64
CA ALA A 44 -4.30 -12.03 22.55
C ALA A 44 -3.21 -11.02 22.12
N GLU A 45 -2.07 -11.53 21.64
CA GLU A 45 -0.94 -10.75 21.17
C GLU A 45 -0.39 -11.33 19.86
N PRO A 46 0.18 -10.49 18.98
CA PRO A 46 0.75 -10.98 17.74
C PRO A 46 2.05 -11.75 18.02
N GLY A 47 2.33 -12.75 17.18
CA GLY A 47 3.55 -13.53 17.31
C GLY A 47 3.78 -14.47 16.14
N PRO A 48 4.95 -15.14 16.09
CA PRO A 48 5.30 -16.02 14.97
C PRO A 48 4.39 -17.25 14.88
N GLU A 49 4.10 -17.65 13.64
CA GLU A 49 3.29 -18.79 13.23
C GLU A 49 3.90 -19.34 11.91
N ASP A 50 4.95 -20.15 12.00
CA ASP A 50 5.81 -20.46 10.83
C ASP A 50 5.10 -21.13 9.65
N SER A 51 3.93 -21.72 9.89
CA SER A 51 3.17 -22.53 8.94
C SER A 51 1.79 -21.95 8.59
N LEU A 52 1.62 -20.63 8.61
CA LEU A 52 0.37 -20.02 8.12
C LEU A 52 0.08 -20.43 6.67
N HIS A 53 -1.17 -20.84 6.42
CA HIS A 53 -1.60 -21.46 5.17
C HIS A 53 -1.79 -20.44 4.04
N GLU A 54 -1.24 -20.76 2.86
CA GLU A 54 -1.40 -20.06 1.57
C GLU A 54 -1.49 -18.51 1.67
N GLN A 55 -2.65 -17.90 1.43
CA GLN A 55 -2.90 -16.45 1.39
C GLN A 55 -2.56 -15.75 2.72
N CYS A 56 -2.58 -16.49 3.83
CA CYS A 56 -2.29 -15.98 5.17
C CYS A 56 -0.79 -15.99 5.50
N SER A 57 0.05 -16.64 4.69
CA SER A 57 1.51 -16.71 4.89
C SER A 57 2.25 -15.37 5.05
N PRO A 58 1.80 -14.22 4.50
CA PRO A 58 2.48 -12.93 4.69
C PRO A 58 2.63 -12.51 6.16
N TRP A 59 1.74 -12.96 7.06
CA TRP A 59 1.76 -12.57 8.47
C TRP A 59 2.57 -13.50 9.38
N ARG A 60 3.14 -14.60 8.87
CA ARG A 60 3.75 -15.69 9.67
C ARG A 60 4.80 -15.27 10.69
N LYS A 61 5.47 -14.12 10.52
CA LYS A 61 6.48 -13.64 11.46
C LYS A 61 5.89 -12.92 12.67
N ASN A 62 4.68 -12.39 12.55
CA ASN A 62 4.01 -11.60 13.58
C ASN A 62 2.50 -11.57 13.34
N ALA A 63 1.83 -12.72 13.49
CA ALA A 63 0.43 -12.90 13.15
C ALA A 63 -0.48 -12.79 14.37
N CYS A 64 -1.65 -12.21 14.15
CA CYS A 64 -2.77 -12.25 15.08
C CYS A 64 -3.67 -13.48 14.95
N CYS A 65 -3.48 -14.30 13.91
CA CYS A 65 -4.20 -15.55 13.72
C CYS A 65 -3.31 -16.73 14.09
N SER A 66 -3.90 -17.89 14.38
CA SER A 66 -3.16 -19.16 14.52
C SER A 66 -3.01 -19.87 13.17
N VAL A 67 -2.09 -20.85 13.06
CA VAL A 67 -2.05 -21.77 11.90
C VAL A 67 -3.43 -22.39 11.63
N ASN A 68 -4.16 -22.82 12.65
CA ASN A 68 -5.49 -23.41 12.47
C ASN A 68 -6.50 -22.41 11.88
N THR A 69 -6.50 -21.16 12.40
CA THR A 69 -7.31 -20.06 11.84
C THR A 69 -6.99 -19.86 10.35
N SER A 70 -5.70 -19.89 9.97
CA SER A 70 -5.32 -19.72 8.56
C SER A 70 -5.78 -20.86 7.65
N ILE A 71 -5.75 -22.11 8.12
CA ILE A 71 -6.24 -23.26 7.36
C ILE A 71 -7.76 -23.14 7.16
N GLU A 72 -8.47 -22.76 8.21
CA GLU A 72 -9.93 -22.67 8.20
C GLU A 72 -10.45 -21.48 7.39
N ALA A 73 -9.64 -20.44 7.21
CA ALA A 73 -9.96 -19.34 6.29
C ALA A 73 -10.08 -19.80 4.82
N HIS A 74 -9.49 -20.96 4.48
CA HIS A 74 -9.50 -21.51 3.12
C HIS A 74 -10.54 -22.62 2.91
N LYS A 75 -11.24 -23.05 3.99
CA LYS A 75 -12.28 -24.08 3.92
C LYS A 75 -13.65 -23.45 3.68
N ASP A 76 -14.47 -24.14 2.89
CA ASP A 76 -15.88 -23.79 2.73
C ASP A 76 -16.68 -24.16 3.97
N ILE A 77 -17.53 -23.24 4.43
CA ILE A 77 -18.38 -23.44 5.62
C ILE A 77 -17.53 -23.84 6.84
N SER A 78 -16.35 -23.22 6.95
CA SER A 78 -15.42 -23.51 8.04
C SER A 78 -15.98 -23.11 9.40
N TYR A 79 -15.38 -23.62 10.49
CA TYR A 79 -15.89 -23.26 11.83
C TYR A 79 -15.68 -21.79 12.19
N LEU A 80 -14.85 -21.05 11.44
CA LEU A 80 -14.60 -19.62 11.68
C LEU A 80 -15.93 -18.85 11.63
N TYR A 81 -16.62 -18.97 10.50
CA TYR A 81 -17.80 -18.17 10.18
C TYR A 81 -18.98 -18.99 9.71
N ARG A 82 -18.79 -20.29 9.43
CA ARG A 82 -19.76 -21.16 8.75
C ARG A 82 -20.31 -20.49 7.49
N PHE A 83 -19.43 -19.76 6.81
CA PHE A 83 -19.80 -18.95 5.68
C PHE A 83 -19.62 -19.76 4.38
N ASP A 84 -20.69 -19.87 3.63
CA ASP A 84 -20.77 -20.41 2.28
C ASP A 84 -20.59 -19.28 1.26
N TRP A 85 -19.46 -19.32 0.56
CA TRP A 85 -19.16 -18.42 -0.55
C TRP A 85 -20.07 -18.71 -1.76
N ASP A 86 -20.61 -19.93 -1.89
CA ASP A 86 -21.41 -20.41 -3.02
C ASP A 86 -22.93 -20.28 -2.79
N HIS A 87 -23.36 -19.40 -1.86
CA HIS A 87 -24.76 -19.19 -1.46
C HIS A 87 -25.73 -18.79 -2.60
N CYS A 88 -25.21 -18.40 -3.76
CA CYS A 88 -25.97 -18.09 -4.99
C CYS A 88 -25.51 -18.92 -6.20
N GLY A 89 -24.90 -20.07 -5.96
CA GLY A 89 -24.21 -20.89 -6.96
C GLY A 89 -22.69 -20.77 -6.85
N LYS A 90 -21.98 -21.61 -7.60
CA LYS A 90 -20.51 -21.70 -7.54
C LYS A 90 -19.85 -20.35 -7.86
N MET A 91 -19.12 -19.81 -6.91
CA MET A 91 -18.34 -18.60 -7.06
C MET A 91 -17.11 -18.84 -7.94
N GLU A 92 -16.74 -17.84 -8.74
CA GLU A 92 -15.51 -17.93 -9.52
C GLU A 92 -14.28 -18.03 -8.60
N PRO A 93 -13.30 -18.91 -8.89
CA PRO A 93 -12.13 -19.08 -8.03
C PRO A 93 -11.33 -17.79 -7.79
N ALA A 94 -11.25 -16.91 -8.79
CA ALA A 94 -10.59 -15.61 -8.67
C ALA A 94 -11.33 -14.70 -7.66
N CYS A 95 -12.67 -14.64 -7.72
CA CYS A 95 -13.49 -13.92 -6.76
C CYS A 95 -13.33 -14.48 -5.33
N LYS A 96 -13.42 -15.81 -5.17
CA LYS A 96 -13.28 -16.49 -3.87
C LYS A 96 -11.91 -16.22 -3.24
N ARG A 97 -10.85 -16.14 -4.04
CA ARG A 97 -9.50 -15.80 -3.57
C ARG A 97 -9.44 -14.45 -2.86
N HIS A 98 -10.18 -13.43 -3.31
CA HIS A 98 -10.22 -12.13 -2.63
C HIS A 98 -10.88 -12.20 -1.27
N PHE A 99 -11.96 -12.97 -1.12
CA PHE A 99 -12.62 -13.17 0.18
C PHE A 99 -11.73 -13.93 1.18
N ILE A 100 -10.95 -14.89 0.71
CA ILE A 100 -9.93 -15.56 1.52
C ILE A 100 -8.84 -14.57 1.93
N GLN A 101 -8.35 -13.74 1.00
CA GLN A 101 -7.34 -12.72 1.27
C GLN A 101 -7.82 -11.68 2.29
N ASP A 102 -9.07 -11.25 2.18
CA ASP A 102 -9.75 -10.37 3.13
C ASP A 102 -9.85 -11.03 4.52
N THR A 103 -10.24 -12.30 4.59
CA THR A 103 -10.27 -13.06 5.85
C THR A 103 -8.88 -13.13 6.48
N CYS A 104 -7.84 -13.44 5.70
CA CYS A 104 -6.47 -13.45 6.20
C CYS A 104 -6.02 -12.05 6.70
N LEU A 105 -6.36 -10.97 5.98
CA LEU A 105 -6.08 -9.61 6.43
C LEU A 105 -6.77 -9.32 7.77
N TYR A 106 -8.06 -9.63 7.87
CA TYR A 106 -8.86 -9.38 9.07
C TYR A 106 -8.36 -10.18 10.28
N GLU A 107 -8.02 -11.45 10.10
CA GLU A 107 -7.60 -12.35 11.19
C GLU A 107 -6.14 -12.21 11.59
N CYS A 108 -5.25 -12.08 10.61
CA CYS A 108 -3.81 -12.24 10.84
C CYS A 108 -3.07 -10.91 11.01
N SER A 109 -3.63 -9.79 10.54
CA SER A 109 -2.91 -8.52 10.52
C SER A 109 -2.79 -7.90 11.92
N PRO A 110 -1.55 -7.65 12.39
CA PRO A 110 -1.32 -6.94 13.65
C PRO A 110 -1.38 -5.42 13.49
N ASN A 111 -1.72 -4.92 12.29
CA ASN A 111 -1.61 -3.51 11.91
C ASN A 111 -2.99 -2.86 11.65
N LEU A 112 -4.07 -3.52 12.05
CA LEU A 112 -5.43 -2.98 11.91
C LEU A 112 -5.83 -2.04 13.06
N GLY A 113 -5.01 -1.93 14.10
CA GLY A 113 -5.31 -1.18 15.32
C GLY A 113 -5.85 0.24 15.15
N PRO A 114 -5.39 1.08 14.18
CA PRO A 114 -5.95 2.42 13.99
C PRO A 114 -7.46 2.43 13.67
N TRP A 115 -7.96 1.34 13.08
CA TRP A 115 -9.34 1.17 12.64
C TRP A 115 -10.16 0.28 13.57
N ILE A 116 -9.56 -0.27 14.62
CA ILE A 116 -10.27 -1.04 15.63
C ILE A 116 -11.22 -0.12 16.40
N ARG A 117 -12.45 -0.61 16.58
CA ARG A 117 -13.53 0.05 17.30
C ARG A 117 -14.21 -0.98 18.20
N GLU A 118 -14.44 -0.60 19.46
CA GLU A 118 -15.26 -1.37 20.37
C GLU A 118 -16.70 -1.45 19.84
N VAL A 119 -17.30 -2.63 19.98
CA VAL A 119 -18.68 -2.91 19.60
C VAL A 119 -19.35 -3.75 20.68
N ASN A 120 -20.61 -3.42 20.96
CA ASN A 120 -21.42 -4.21 21.88
C ASN A 120 -22.15 -5.32 21.10
N GLN A 121 -21.46 -6.43 20.84
CA GLN A 121 -22.01 -7.60 20.15
C GLN A 121 -21.75 -8.88 20.96
N ARG A 122 -22.67 -9.85 20.88
CA ARG A 122 -22.56 -11.11 21.65
C ARG A 122 -21.35 -11.99 21.28
N TRP A 123 -20.76 -11.79 20.10
CA TRP A 123 -19.78 -12.71 19.51
C TRP A 123 -18.41 -12.10 19.24
N ARG A 124 -18.24 -10.80 19.47
CA ARG A 124 -16.96 -10.07 19.39
C ARG A 124 -17.09 -8.75 20.14
N LYS A 125 -15.98 -8.25 20.69
CA LYS A 125 -15.95 -6.97 21.40
C LYS A 125 -15.39 -5.85 20.53
N GLU A 126 -14.64 -6.20 19.49
CA GLU A 126 -14.00 -5.24 18.61
C GLU A 126 -14.26 -5.58 17.13
N ARG A 127 -14.16 -4.56 16.27
CA ARG A 127 -14.19 -4.68 14.82
C ARG A 127 -13.33 -3.63 14.16
N VAL A 128 -12.99 -3.82 12.89
CA VAL A 128 -12.51 -2.70 12.07
C VAL A 128 -13.65 -1.88 11.44
N LEU A 129 -13.41 -0.59 11.27
CA LEU A 129 -14.22 0.35 10.49
C LEU A 129 -13.33 1.32 9.70
N GLY A 130 -13.62 1.47 8.41
CA GLY A 130 -12.96 2.44 7.54
C GLY A 130 -11.48 2.14 7.24
N VAL A 131 -11.07 0.87 7.27
CA VAL A 131 -9.71 0.47 6.87
C VAL A 131 -9.51 0.87 5.40
N PRO A 132 -8.51 1.70 5.08
CA PRO A 132 -8.27 2.14 3.72
C PRO A 132 -7.81 0.95 2.88
N LEU A 133 -8.52 0.70 1.80
CA LEU A 133 -8.07 -0.20 0.73
C LEU A 133 -7.68 0.63 -0.48
N CYS A 134 -6.59 0.23 -1.12
CA CYS A 134 -6.15 0.88 -2.35
C CYS A 134 -7.24 0.74 -3.41
N LYS A 135 -7.42 1.77 -4.23
CA LYS A 135 -8.35 1.73 -5.37
C LYS A 135 -8.11 0.50 -6.25
N GLU A 136 -6.85 0.13 -6.47
CA GLU A 136 -6.47 -0.98 -7.32
C GLU A 136 -6.85 -2.34 -6.73
N ASP A 137 -6.83 -2.48 -5.39
CA ASP A 137 -7.24 -3.69 -4.70
C ASP A 137 -8.77 -3.85 -4.79
N CYS A 138 -9.51 -2.76 -4.60
CA CYS A 138 -10.96 -2.75 -4.79
C CYS A 138 -11.36 -3.01 -6.24
N GLN A 139 -10.62 -2.44 -7.21
CA GLN A 139 -10.82 -2.66 -8.64
C GLN A 139 -10.64 -4.15 -8.98
N SER A 140 -9.51 -4.75 -8.57
CA SER A 140 -9.23 -6.15 -8.87
C SER A 140 -10.26 -7.09 -8.22
N TRP A 141 -10.64 -6.84 -6.96
CA TRP A 141 -11.67 -7.62 -6.30
C TRP A 141 -13.00 -7.55 -7.04
N TRP A 142 -13.40 -6.35 -7.46
CA TRP A 142 -14.64 -6.17 -8.20
C TRP A 142 -14.62 -6.81 -9.58
N GLU A 143 -13.53 -6.65 -10.34
CA GLU A 143 -13.39 -7.23 -11.68
C GLU A 143 -13.49 -8.76 -11.67
N ASP A 144 -12.82 -9.39 -10.72
CA ASP A 144 -12.83 -10.85 -10.55
C ASP A 144 -14.17 -11.38 -10.03
N CYS A 145 -14.96 -10.53 -9.35
CA CYS A 145 -16.25 -10.92 -8.79
C CYS A 145 -17.47 -10.55 -9.66
N ARG A 146 -17.37 -9.59 -10.57
CA ARG A 146 -18.55 -8.96 -11.24
C ARG A 146 -19.50 -9.94 -11.93
N THR A 147 -19.01 -11.09 -12.39
CA THR A 147 -19.78 -12.16 -13.05
C THR A 147 -20.29 -13.25 -12.09
N SER A 148 -19.75 -13.32 -10.87
CA SER A 148 -20.28 -14.17 -9.79
C SER A 148 -21.63 -13.63 -9.29
N TYR A 149 -22.34 -14.41 -8.50
CA TYR A 149 -23.68 -14.07 -8.01
C TYR A 149 -23.72 -13.88 -6.49
N THR A 150 -24.58 -12.96 -6.05
CA THR A 150 -24.97 -12.79 -4.64
C THR A 150 -26.43 -12.34 -4.58
N CYS A 151 -26.98 -12.24 -3.37
CA CYS A 151 -28.38 -11.85 -3.16
C CYS A 151 -28.52 -10.59 -2.29
N LYS A 152 -27.41 -9.95 -1.90
CA LYS A 152 -27.44 -8.69 -1.15
C LYS A 152 -26.11 -7.92 -1.16
N SER A 153 -26.18 -6.63 -0.85
CA SER A 153 -25.05 -5.70 -0.83
C SER A 153 -24.32 -5.55 0.52
N ASN A 154 -24.72 -6.30 1.54
CA ASN A 154 -24.11 -6.25 2.87
C ASN A 154 -24.14 -7.63 3.56
N TRP A 155 -22.97 -8.24 3.64
CA TRP A 155 -22.76 -9.60 4.10
C TRP A 155 -22.47 -9.69 5.61
N HIS A 156 -22.34 -8.56 6.29
CA HIS A 156 -22.08 -8.54 7.72
C HIS A 156 -23.28 -8.98 8.58
N LYS A 157 -24.51 -8.84 8.08
CA LYS A 157 -25.74 -9.09 8.85
C LYS A 157 -26.91 -9.50 7.98
N GLY A 158 -27.95 -10.07 8.59
CA GLY A 158 -29.23 -10.35 7.93
C GLY A 158 -29.15 -11.49 6.91
N TRP A 159 -28.37 -12.52 7.21
CA TRP A 159 -28.44 -13.82 6.55
C TRP A 159 -29.46 -14.70 7.25
N ASN A 160 -30.05 -15.65 6.52
CA ASN A 160 -30.76 -16.76 7.12
C ASN A 160 -29.74 -17.84 7.54
N TRP A 161 -29.80 -18.30 8.79
CA TRP A 161 -28.86 -19.28 9.34
C TRP A 161 -29.52 -20.62 9.72
N THR A 162 -30.78 -20.85 9.32
CA THR A 162 -31.55 -22.06 9.71
C THR A 162 -30.84 -23.37 9.35
N SER A 163 -30.12 -23.41 8.22
CA SER A 163 -29.35 -24.60 7.80
C SER A 163 -27.95 -24.69 8.42
N GLY A 164 -27.58 -23.79 9.32
CA GLY A 164 -26.27 -23.79 9.99
C GLY A 164 -25.15 -23.09 9.23
N TYR A 165 -25.45 -22.49 8.08
CA TYR A 165 -24.57 -21.62 7.26
C TYR A 165 -25.39 -20.48 6.66
N ASN A 166 -24.75 -19.45 6.10
CA ASN A 166 -25.45 -18.29 5.54
C ASN A 166 -26.25 -18.66 4.29
N GLN A 167 -27.52 -18.33 4.32
CA GLN A 167 -28.44 -18.44 3.18
C GLN A 167 -29.08 -17.09 2.90
N CYS A 168 -29.38 -16.86 1.63
CA CYS A 168 -30.06 -15.66 1.18
C CYS A 168 -31.35 -15.41 1.98
N PRO A 169 -31.66 -14.14 2.30
CA PRO A 169 -32.93 -13.79 2.93
C PRO A 169 -34.12 -14.31 2.13
N VAL A 170 -35.21 -14.61 2.83
CA VAL A 170 -36.45 -15.06 2.19
C VAL A 170 -36.90 -14.04 1.14
N LYS A 171 -37.16 -14.50 -0.10
CA LYS A 171 -37.49 -13.70 -1.30
C LYS A 171 -36.34 -12.89 -1.92
N ALA A 172 -35.11 -12.96 -1.42
CA ALA A 172 -33.98 -12.34 -2.10
C ALA A 172 -33.59 -13.18 -3.33
N ALA A 173 -33.55 -12.56 -4.50
CA ALA A 173 -33.09 -13.20 -5.73
C ALA A 173 -31.56 -13.10 -5.85
N CYS A 174 -30.95 -14.12 -6.46
CA CYS A 174 -29.53 -14.07 -6.81
C CYS A 174 -29.34 -13.29 -8.11
N HIS A 175 -28.50 -12.26 -8.06
CA HIS A 175 -28.07 -11.48 -9.22
C HIS A 175 -26.54 -11.38 -9.24
N ARG A 176 -26.00 -10.93 -10.36
CA ARG A 176 -24.57 -10.70 -10.50
C ARG A 176 -24.06 -9.68 -9.47
N PHE A 177 -22.79 -9.79 -9.09
CA PHE A 177 -22.17 -8.84 -8.17
C PHE A 177 -22.28 -7.40 -8.65
N ASP A 178 -22.13 -7.14 -9.96
CA ASP A 178 -22.25 -5.78 -10.53
C ASP A 178 -23.66 -5.18 -10.41
N PHE A 179 -24.69 -6.00 -10.18
CA PHE A 179 -26.04 -5.52 -9.84
C PHE A 179 -26.09 -4.95 -8.41
N TYR A 180 -25.52 -5.66 -7.43
CA TYR A 180 -25.52 -5.23 -6.02
C TYR A 180 -24.42 -4.22 -5.68
N PHE A 181 -23.33 -4.27 -6.44
CA PHE A 181 -22.13 -3.47 -6.30
C PHE A 181 -21.78 -2.89 -7.66
N PRO A 182 -22.38 -1.77 -8.08
CA PRO A 182 -22.18 -1.22 -9.43
C PRO A 182 -20.77 -0.68 -9.67
N THR A 183 -19.98 -0.48 -8.61
CA THR A 183 -18.60 0.01 -8.69
C THR A 183 -17.69 -0.73 -7.71
N PRO A 184 -16.37 -0.73 -7.95
CA PRO A 184 -15.36 -1.21 -7.00
C PRO A 184 -15.51 -0.62 -5.60
N ALA A 185 -15.66 0.71 -5.51
CA ALA A 185 -15.89 1.39 -4.25
C ALA A 185 -17.17 0.90 -3.55
N ALA A 186 -18.23 0.63 -4.30
CA ALA A 186 -19.46 0.10 -3.72
C ALA A 186 -19.25 -1.29 -3.10
N LEU A 187 -18.44 -2.15 -3.73
CA LEU A 187 -18.07 -3.46 -3.18
C LEU A 187 -17.31 -3.31 -1.86
N CYS A 188 -16.12 -2.72 -1.89
CA CYS A 188 -15.25 -2.56 -0.72
C CYS A 188 -15.94 -1.83 0.43
N ASN A 189 -16.66 -0.73 0.14
CA ASN A 189 -17.23 0.11 1.18
C ASN A 189 -18.43 -0.55 1.86
N LYS A 190 -19.22 -1.37 1.15
CA LYS A 190 -20.54 -1.81 1.64
C LYS A 190 -20.60 -3.26 2.06
N ILE A 191 -19.83 -4.15 1.42
CA ILE A 191 -19.99 -5.60 1.61
C ILE A 191 -19.86 -6.00 3.09
N TRP A 192 -18.93 -5.39 3.83
CA TRP A 192 -18.72 -5.65 5.26
C TRP A 192 -19.20 -4.53 6.19
N SER A 193 -20.25 -3.79 5.82
CA SER A 193 -20.76 -2.67 6.62
C SER A 193 -19.68 -1.64 6.95
N HIS A 194 -18.97 -1.13 5.94
CA HIS A 194 -17.93 -0.10 6.09
C HIS A 194 -16.72 -0.53 6.94
N SER A 195 -16.44 -1.83 7.03
CA SER A 195 -15.14 -2.30 7.53
C SER A 195 -13.99 -1.70 6.73
N TYR A 196 -14.17 -1.58 5.41
CA TYR A 196 -13.19 -1.02 4.49
C TYR A 196 -13.71 0.24 3.82
N LYS A 197 -12.78 1.07 3.36
CA LYS A 197 -13.03 2.26 2.56
C LYS A 197 -12.04 2.29 1.40
N GLU A 198 -12.53 2.28 0.16
CA GLU A 198 -11.70 2.59 -1.01
C GLU A 198 -11.17 4.02 -0.88
N ILE A 199 -9.84 4.16 -1.00
CA ILE A 199 -9.18 5.46 -1.09
C ILE A 199 -8.62 5.64 -2.50
N GLY A 200 -8.99 6.74 -3.14
CA GLY A 200 -8.40 7.14 -4.42
C GLY A 200 -6.95 7.59 -4.23
N SER A 201 -6.15 7.53 -5.29
CA SER A 201 -4.77 8.06 -5.32
C SER A 201 -4.68 9.58 -5.02
N SER A 202 -5.82 10.28 -4.99
CA SER A 202 -5.96 11.70 -4.60
C SER A 202 -6.53 11.91 -3.19
N GLU A 203 -6.98 10.88 -2.46
CA GLU A 203 -7.61 11.04 -1.13
C GLU A 203 -6.61 11.01 0.04
N THR A 204 -5.31 10.89 -0.22
CA THR A 204 -4.28 11.21 0.78
C THR A 204 -4.12 12.71 1.02
N GLY A 205 -4.92 13.55 0.35
CA GLY A 205 -5.06 14.95 0.71
C GLY A 205 -6.20 15.62 -0.03
N MET A 206 -7.31 15.90 0.67
CA MET A 206 -8.09 17.13 0.49
C MET A 206 -9.17 17.25 1.57
N ALA A 207 -8.97 18.28 2.40
CA ALA A 207 -9.97 19.25 2.87
C ALA A 207 -11.44 18.81 2.84
N TRP A 208 -11.97 18.43 4.01
CA TRP A 208 -13.40 18.49 4.25
C TRP A 208 -13.78 19.94 4.55
N LYS A 209 -14.67 20.52 3.74
CA LYS A 209 -15.35 21.78 4.03
C LYS A 209 -16.04 21.67 5.40
N ILE A 210 -15.51 22.34 6.42
CA ILE A 210 -16.18 22.54 7.71
C ILE A 210 -16.12 24.03 8.04
N THR A 211 -17.27 24.52 8.48
CA THR A 211 -17.62 25.89 8.88
C THR A 211 -16.52 26.60 9.71
N PRO A 212 -16.34 27.93 9.59
CA PRO A 212 -15.12 28.64 9.98
C PRO A 212 -14.80 28.68 11.49
N LEU A 213 -15.68 28.19 12.37
CA LEU A 213 -15.49 28.32 13.82
C LEU A 213 -14.65 27.21 14.47
N LEU A 214 -14.47 26.05 13.82
CA LEU A 214 -13.73 24.92 14.42
C LEU A 214 -12.24 24.86 14.02
N CYS A 215 -11.80 25.69 13.05
CA CYS A 215 -10.43 25.71 12.55
C CYS A 215 -9.40 26.35 13.50
N LEU A 216 -9.83 27.03 14.56
CA LEU A 216 -8.91 27.71 15.48
C LEU A 216 -8.28 26.79 16.54
N LEU A 217 -8.77 25.56 16.74
CA LEU A 217 -8.32 24.68 17.82
C LEU A 217 -7.57 23.40 17.39
N VAL A 218 -7.56 23.04 16.11
CA VAL A 218 -6.96 21.76 15.65
C VAL A 218 -5.57 21.93 14.99
N CYS A 219 -5.17 23.15 14.60
CA CYS A 219 -3.91 23.37 13.87
C CYS A 219 -2.62 23.25 14.71
N VAL A 220 -2.68 22.94 16.01
CA VAL A 220 -1.47 22.77 16.85
C VAL A 220 -1.02 21.31 16.98
N ALA A 221 -1.81 20.32 16.53
CA ALA A 221 -1.56 18.91 16.88
C ALA A 221 -1.49 17.90 15.72
N ALA A 222 -1.21 18.35 14.49
CA ALA A 222 -1.10 17.44 13.34
C ALA A 222 0.20 17.62 12.53
N VAL A 223 1.35 17.56 13.20
CA VAL A 223 2.59 17.13 12.54
C VAL A 223 2.59 15.61 12.54
N GLY A 224 1.92 15.01 11.54
CA GLY A 224 2.18 13.63 11.17
C GLY A 224 3.63 13.52 10.72
N ALA A 225 4.34 12.48 11.18
CA ALA A 225 5.74 12.24 10.83
C ALA A 225 5.89 11.94 9.32
N ALA A 226 5.86 12.98 8.49
CA ALA A 226 6.63 12.98 7.27
C ALA A 226 8.09 12.75 7.69
N ARG A 227 8.79 11.82 7.02
CA ARG A 227 10.26 11.81 7.10
C ARG A 227 10.69 13.26 6.78
N PRO A 228 11.35 13.99 7.70
CA PRO A 228 11.82 15.34 7.38
C PRO A 228 12.55 15.28 6.04
N GLY A 229 12.33 16.20 5.10
CA GLY A 229 12.83 16.02 3.72
C GLY A 229 14.33 15.75 3.58
N THR A 230 15.15 16.03 4.61
CA THR A 230 16.54 15.56 4.70
C THR A 230 16.71 14.03 4.77
N GLN A 231 15.71 13.30 5.28
CA GLN A 231 15.61 11.83 5.29
C GLN A 231 15.05 11.22 3.99
N LEU A 232 14.68 12.04 2.99
CA LEU A 232 14.26 11.58 1.65
C LEU A 232 15.38 11.68 0.62
N LEU A 233 16.46 12.39 0.94
CA LEU A 233 17.59 12.59 0.04
C LEU A 233 18.70 11.59 0.37
N ASN A 234 19.35 11.07 -0.66
CA ASN A 234 20.49 10.19 -0.52
C ASN A 234 20.19 8.95 0.35
N VAL A 235 19.15 8.21 -0.02
CA VAL A 235 18.68 7.01 0.71
C VAL A 235 18.47 5.84 -0.22
N CYS A 236 18.60 4.63 0.33
CA CYS A 236 18.26 3.40 -0.37
C CYS A 236 16.93 2.87 0.13
N MET A 237 16.12 2.32 -0.79
CA MET A 237 14.89 1.65 -0.40
C MET A 237 15.17 0.27 0.21
N ASN A 238 14.34 -0.16 1.13
CA ASN A 238 14.38 -1.50 1.71
C ASN A 238 13.71 -2.53 0.80
N ALA A 239 14.39 -2.85 -0.31
CA ALA A 239 14.02 -3.93 -1.22
C ALA A 239 15.08 -5.04 -1.23
N ARG A 240 15.01 -5.94 -2.21
CA ARG A 240 15.68 -7.25 -2.16
C ARG A 240 17.21 -7.19 -2.23
N TYR A 241 17.76 -6.27 -3.04
CA TYR A 241 19.18 -6.22 -3.38
C TYR A 241 19.84 -4.86 -3.10
N HIS A 242 19.13 -3.97 -2.41
CA HIS A 242 19.63 -2.67 -1.99
C HIS A 242 20.52 -2.79 -0.76
N LYS A 243 21.56 -1.95 -0.72
CA LYS A 243 22.29 -1.61 0.50
C LYS A 243 21.38 -0.85 1.46
N GLU A 244 21.76 -0.83 2.73
CA GLU A 244 21.06 -0.02 3.73
C GLU A 244 21.22 1.48 3.47
N LYS A 245 22.41 1.90 3.01
CA LYS A 245 22.75 3.30 2.72
C LYS A 245 23.57 3.41 1.43
N PRO A 246 23.47 4.55 0.74
CA PRO A 246 24.30 4.80 -0.43
C PRO A 246 25.78 4.84 -0.10
N GLY A 247 26.62 4.50 -1.08
CA GLY A 247 28.07 4.67 -0.99
C GLY A 247 28.75 4.37 -2.32
N PRO A 248 30.04 4.70 -2.45
CA PRO A 248 30.79 4.50 -3.69
C PRO A 248 30.94 3.01 -4.03
N GLU A 249 30.89 2.71 -5.33
CA GLU A 249 31.04 1.38 -5.93
C GLU A 249 31.82 1.54 -7.25
N ASP A 250 33.14 1.64 -7.19
CA ASP A 250 33.96 2.01 -8.37
C ASP A 250 33.94 0.98 -9.53
N LYS A 251 33.37 -0.20 -9.29
CA LYS A 251 33.36 -1.34 -10.22
C LYS A 251 31.95 -1.69 -10.72
N LEU A 252 30.99 -0.78 -10.64
CA LEU A 252 29.66 -1.02 -11.23
C LEU A 252 29.78 -1.32 -12.73
N HIS A 253 29.11 -2.39 -13.15
CA HIS A 253 29.24 -2.97 -14.47
C HIS A 253 28.41 -2.22 -15.52
N GLY A 254 29.00 -2.01 -16.70
CA GLY A 254 28.31 -1.56 -17.91
C GLY A 254 27.43 -0.32 -17.71
N GLN A 255 26.15 -0.49 -17.99
CA GLN A 255 25.11 0.54 -17.91
C GLN A 255 24.89 1.10 -16.49
N CYS A 256 25.31 0.38 -15.45
CA CYS A 256 25.18 0.86 -14.07
C CYS A 256 26.37 1.73 -13.62
N SER A 257 27.42 1.88 -14.44
CA SER A 257 28.59 2.70 -14.13
C SER A 257 28.30 4.18 -13.78
N PRO A 258 27.21 4.83 -14.24
CA PRO A 258 26.90 6.21 -13.84
C PRO A 258 26.65 6.42 -12.35
N TRP A 259 26.32 5.36 -11.60
CA TRP A 259 26.11 5.45 -10.15
C TRP A 259 27.37 5.19 -9.32
N LYS A 260 28.54 4.96 -9.94
CA LYS A 260 29.77 4.54 -9.22
C LYS A 260 30.17 5.44 -8.05
N LYS A 261 29.95 6.75 -8.15
CA LYS A 261 30.32 7.72 -7.11
C LYS A 261 29.47 7.53 -5.84
N ASN A 262 28.22 7.11 -6.00
CA ASN A 262 27.26 6.96 -4.91
C ASN A 262 26.06 6.11 -5.35
N ALA A 263 26.03 4.84 -4.93
CA ALA A 263 25.04 3.86 -5.35
C ALA A 263 24.40 3.11 -4.17
N CYS A 264 23.19 2.62 -4.40
CA CYS A 264 22.46 1.70 -3.53
C CYS A 264 22.63 0.22 -3.88
N CYS A 265 23.17 -0.11 -5.03
CA CYS A 265 23.40 -1.49 -5.45
C CYS A 265 24.83 -1.94 -5.09
N PHE A 266 25.05 -3.24 -5.07
CA PHE A 266 26.40 -3.83 -5.03
C PHE A 266 26.94 -4.06 -6.45
N VAL A 267 28.26 -4.20 -6.61
CA VAL A 267 28.89 -4.61 -7.89
C VAL A 267 28.23 -5.87 -8.46
N ASN A 268 27.98 -6.89 -7.66
CA ASN A 268 27.34 -8.12 -8.13
C ASN A 268 25.94 -7.85 -8.70
N THR A 269 25.13 -7.00 -8.05
CA THR A 269 23.83 -6.58 -8.55
C THR A 269 23.93 -5.95 -9.93
N SER A 270 24.93 -5.08 -10.15
CA SER A 270 25.14 -4.46 -11.46
C SER A 270 25.55 -5.44 -12.56
N ILE A 271 26.32 -6.47 -12.24
CA ILE A 271 26.68 -7.55 -13.19
C ILE A 271 25.43 -8.36 -13.55
N GLU A 272 24.65 -8.74 -12.55
CA GLU A 272 23.44 -9.53 -12.73
C GLU A 272 22.33 -8.76 -13.47
N ALA A 273 22.30 -7.43 -13.37
CA ALA A 273 21.38 -6.59 -14.16
C ALA A 273 21.57 -6.73 -15.68
N HIS A 274 22.74 -7.21 -16.13
CA HIS A 274 23.09 -7.37 -17.54
C HIS A 274 22.93 -8.81 -18.07
N LYS A 275 22.49 -9.75 -17.22
CA LYS A 275 22.30 -11.15 -17.60
C LYS A 275 20.82 -11.46 -17.83
N ASP A 276 20.54 -12.26 -18.85
CA ASP A 276 19.23 -12.85 -19.05
C ASP A 276 18.94 -13.90 -17.96
N ILE A 277 17.73 -13.93 -17.42
CA ILE A 277 17.31 -14.84 -16.34
C ILE A 277 18.28 -14.78 -15.14
N SER A 278 18.69 -13.56 -14.78
CA SER A 278 19.71 -13.34 -13.75
C SER A 278 19.26 -13.78 -12.35
N SER A 279 20.23 -13.90 -11.45
CA SER A 279 19.95 -14.27 -10.05
C SER A 279 19.10 -13.25 -9.29
N LEU A 280 18.96 -12.01 -9.80
CA LEU A 280 18.12 -10.98 -9.18
C LEU A 280 16.66 -11.44 -9.11
N TYR A 281 16.05 -11.64 -10.27
CA TYR A 281 14.62 -11.91 -10.37
C TYR A 281 14.28 -13.13 -11.22
N ARG A 282 15.29 -13.82 -11.77
CA ARG A 282 15.14 -14.89 -12.78
C ARG A 282 14.20 -14.46 -13.90
N PHE A 283 14.33 -13.20 -14.31
CA PHE A 283 13.44 -12.60 -15.29
C PHE A 283 13.95 -12.86 -16.70
N ASP A 284 13.12 -13.46 -17.52
CA ASP A 284 13.33 -13.69 -18.94
C ASP A 284 12.78 -12.51 -19.76
N TRP A 285 13.70 -11.75 -20.35
CA TRP A 285 13.38 -10.68 -21.28
C TRP A 285 12.88 -11.21 -22.64
N ASP A 286 13.21 -12.47 -22.99
CA ASP A 286 12.94 -13.08 -24.29
C ASP A 286 11.68 -13.99 -24.28
N HIS A 287 10.74 -13.72 -23.35
CA HIS A 287 9.52 -14.52 -23.13
C HIS A 287 8.56 -14.60 -24.35
N CYS A 288 8.76 -13.76 -25.36
CA CYS A 288 8.05 -13.80 -26.65
C CYS A 288 9.01 -13.89 -27.85
N GLY A 289 10.14 -14.58 -27.66
CA GLY A 289 11.26 -14.59 -28.59
C GLY A 289 12.29 -13.54 -28.24
N LYS A 290 13.42 -13.57 -28.96
CA LYS A 290 14.58 -12.72 -28.67
C LYS A 290 14.20 -11.23 -28.71
N MET A 291 14.35 -10.54 -27.59
CA MET A 291 14.15 -9.11 -27.49
C MET A 291 15.28 -8.36 -28.22
N GLU A 292 14.91 -7.34 -28.98
CA GLU A 292 15.88 -6.50 -29.69
C GLU A 292 16.86 -5.85 -28.69
N PRO A 293 18.18 -5.83 -28.96
CA PRO A 293 19.15 -5.23 -28.05
C PRO A 293 18.89 -3.75 -27.73
N ALA A 294 18.35 -3.00 -28.71
CA ALA A 294 17.95 -1.60 -28.54
C ALA A 294 16.81 -1.42 -27.53
N CYS A 295 15.93 -2.42 -27.40
CA CYS A 295 14.89 -2.47 -26.38
C CYS A 295 15.44 -2.97 -25.05
N LYS A 296 16.19 -4.09 -25.07
CA LYS A 296 16.73 -4.74 -23.87
C LYS A 296 17.61 -3.81 -23.04
N ARG A 297 18.39 -2.91 -23.67
CA ARG A 297 19.19 -1.91 -22.96
C ARG A 297 18.36 -1.03 -22.03
N HIS A 298 17.13 -0.67 -22.38
CA HIS A 298 16.30 0.18 -21.51
C HIS A 298 15.86 -0.56 -20.25
N PHE A 299 15.56 -1.86 -20.34
CA PHE A 299 15.25 -2.69 -19.18
C PHE A 299 16.46 -2.89 -18.25
N ILE A 300 17.67 -2.98 -18.84
CA ILE A 300 18.92 -3.00 -18.06
C ILE A 300 19.13 -1.66 -17.35
N GLN A 301 18.97 -0.54 -18.07
CA GLN A 301 19.13 0.80 -17.51
C GLN A 301 18.09 1.09 -16.41
N ASP A 302 16.84 0.65 -16.59
CA ASP A 302 15.77 0.70 -15.58
C ASP A 302 16.17 -0.09 -14.33
N THR A 303 16.70 -1.29 -14.51
CA THR A 303 17.22 -2.10 -13.40
C THR A 303 18.35 -1.36 -12.68
N CYS A 304 19.29 -0.74 -13.41
CA CYS A 304 20.35 0.07 -12.79
C CYS A 304 19.77 1.27 -12.02
N LEU A 305 18.80 2.01 -12.58
CA LEU A 305 18.16 3.13 -11.89
C LEU A 305 17.47 2.65 -10.60
N TYR A 306 16.67 1.60 -10.68
CA TYR A 306 15.91 1.05 -9.55
C TYR A 306 16.83 0.52 -8.45
N GLU A 307 17.84 -0.28 -8.79
CA GLU A 307 18.73 -0.92 -7.83
C GLU A 307 19.79 0.04 -7.27
N CYS A 308 20.29 0.98 -8.09
CA CYS A 308 21.47 1.78 -7.75
C CYS A 308 21.16 3.22 -7.34
N SER A 309 20.03 3.82 -7.73
CA SER A 309 19.84 5.26 -7.51
C SER A 309 19.55 5.62 -6.05
N PRO A 310 20.36 6.49 -5.42
CA PRO A 310 20.10 7.00 -4.08
C PRO A 310 19.12 8.20 -4.07
N ASN A 311 18.60 8.58 -5.24
CA ASN A 311 17.81 9.78 -5.45
C ASN A 311 16.32 9.50 -5.65
N LEU A 312 15.87 8.28 -5.37
CA LEU A 312 14.46 7.89 -5.52
C LEU A 312 13.64 8.07 -4.24
N GLY A 313 14.25 8.54 -3.16
CA GLY A 313 13.64 8.67 -1.83
C GLY A 313 12.27 9.35 -1.76
N PRO A 314 12.01 10.48 -2.48
CA PRO A 314 10.69 11.12 -2.47
C PRO A 314 9.54 10.21 -2.92
N TRP A 315 9.84 9.16 -3.68
CA TRP A 315 8.88 8.22 -4.26
C TRP A 315 8.90 6.83 -3.61
N ILE A 316 9.74 6.61 -2.59
CA ILE A 316 9.73 5.37 -1.83
C ILE A 316 8.43 5.26 -1.03
N ARG A 317 7.78 4.11 -1.10
CA ARG A 317 6.54 3.77 -0.39
C ARG A 317 6.67 2.38 0.21
N GLU A 318 6.18 2.21 1.43
CA GLU A 318 6.07 0.91 2.07
C GLU A 318 4.98 0.08 1.38
N VAL A 319 5.29 -1.17 1.05
CA VAL A 319 4.35 -2.11 0.39
C VAL A 319 4.35 -3.51 1.01
N ASN A 320 5.24 -3.78 1.96
CA ASN A 320 5.26 -5.01 2.78
C ASN A 320 4.95 -6.31 2.00
N GLN A 321 5.65 -6.51 0.88
CA GLN A 321 5.56 -7.72 0.06
C GLN A 321 6.65 -8.73 0.48
N SER A 322 6.45 -10.02 0.16
CA SER A 322 7.35 -11.11 0.59
C SER A 322 8.82 -10.93 0.20
N TRP A 323 9.11 -10.18 -0.87
CA TRP A 323 10.45 -9.97 -1.42
C TRP A 323 10.92 -8.51 -1.34
N ARG A 324 10.09 -7.56 -0.89
CA ARG A 324 10.48 -6.15 -0.67
C ARG A 324 9.56 -5.47 0.35
N LYS A 325 10.15 -4.69 1.27
CA LYS A 325 9.38 -3.91 2.25
C LYS A 325 8.95 -2.55 1.68
N GLU A 326 9.81 -1.96 0.87
CA GLU A 326 9.58 -0.70 0.18
C GLU A 326 9.68 -0.89 -1.35
N ARG A 327 9.04 0.01 -2.11
CA ARG A 327 9.22 0.16 -3.56
C ARG A 327 9.09 1.62 -3.95
N ILE A 328 9.45 1.93 -5.19
CA ILE A 328 9.10 3.23 -5.80
C ILE A 328 7.68 3.22 -6.37
N LEU A 329 7.02 4.37 -6.29
CA LEU A 329 5.74 4.65 -6.95
C LEU A 329 5.71 6.07 -7.51
N ASN A 330 5.19 6.22 -8.73
CA ASN A 330 4.99 7.48 -9.43
C ASN A 330 6.27 8.33 -9.58
N VAL A 331 7.42 7.69 -9.79
CA VAL A 331 8.67 8.40 -10.12
C VAL A 331 8.47 9.17 -11.44
N PRO A 332 8.70 10.50 -11.48
CA PRO A 332 8.42 11.32 -12.64
C PRO A 332 9.50 11.12 -13.71
N LEU A 333 9.41 10.04 -14.47
CA LEU A 333 10.38 9.72 -15.53
C LEU A 333 10.32 10.79 -16.63
N CYS A 334 11.47 11.30 -17.05
CA CYS A 334 11.53 12.34 -18.09
C CYS A 334 10.87 11.86 -19.39
N LYS A 335 10.26 12.82 -20.09
CA LYS A 335 9.51 12.57 -21.32
C LYS A 335 10.34 11.80 -22.36
N GLU A 336 11.57 12.23 -22.60
CA GLU A 336 12.43 11.65 -23.64
C GLU A 336 12.93 10.25 -23.26
N ASP A 337 13.23 9.99 -21.97
CA ASP A 337 13.61 8.65 -21.49
C ASP A 337 12.47 7.65 -21.71
N CYS A 338 11.24 8.05 -21.36
CA CYS A 338 10.06 7.21 -21.56
C CYS A 338 9.75 6.99 -23.05
N GLN A 339 9.87 8.06 -23.86
CA GLN A 339 9.62 7.99 -25.30
C GLN A 339 10.64 7.12 -26.02
N SER A 340 11.94 7.31 -25.77
CA SER A 340 13.00 6.51 -26.38
C SER A 340 12.89 5.04 -26.01
N TRP A 341 12.53 4.72 -24.76
CA TRP A 341 12.28 3.34 -24.35
C TRP A 341 11.17 2.70 -25.17
N TRP A 342 10.03 3.40 -25.31
CA TRP A 342 8.91 2.90 -26.10
C TRP A 342 9.25 2.74 -27.59
N GLU A 343 9.93 3.71 -28.19
CA GLU A 343 10.30 3.68 -29.61
C GLU A 343 11.25 2.52 -29.93
N ASP A 344 12.27 2.31 -29.10
CA ASP A 344 13.24 1.22 -29.28
C ASP A 344 12.64 -0.16 -29.03
N CYS A 345 11.56 -0.24 -28.23
CA CYS A 345 10.83 -1.48 -27.98
C CYS A 345 9.70 -1.76 -28.96
N ARG A 346 9.31 -0.81 -29.80
CA ARG A 346 8.10 -0.88 -30.64
C ARG A 346 8.01 -2.14 -31.52
N THR A 347 9.14 -2.67 -31.98
CA THR A 347 9.21 -3.88 -32.82
C THR A 347 9.47 -5.18 -32.05
N SER A 348 9.80 -5.09 -30.77
CA SER A 348 9.88 -6.26 -29.88
C SER A 348 8.49 -6.81 -29.57
N TYR A 349 8.45 -7.98 -28.94
CA TYR A 349 7.20 -8.67 -28.61
C TYR A 349 7.06 -8.89 -27.11
N THR A 350 5.82 -8.92 -26.64
CA THR A 350 5.45 -9.31 -25.28
C THR A 350 4.05 -9.93 -25.29
N CYS A 351 3.66 -10.55 -24.19
CA CYS A 351 2.34 -11.13 -23.99
C CYS A 351 1.56 -10.44 -22.86
N LYS A 352 2.12 -9.41 -22.21
CA LYS A 352 1.55 -8.78 -21.02
C LYS A 352 1.81 -7.28 -20.98
N SER A 353 0.83 -6.53 -20.50
CA SER A 353 0.94 -5.09 -20.20
C SER A 353 1.37 -4.77 -18.76
N ASN A 354 1.45 -5.79 -17.90
CA ASN A 354 1.95 -5.65 -16.53
C ASN A 354 2.91 -6.80 -16.22
N TRP A 355 4.16 -6.46 -15.95
CA TRP A 355 5.26 -7.40 -15.80
C TRP A 355 5.61 -7.68 -14.33
N HIS A 356 4.99 -7.00 -13.36
CA HIS A 356 5.15 -7.35 -11.95
C HIS A 356 4.38 -8.62 -11.54
N ARG A 357 3.30 -8.99 -12.23
CA ARG A 357 2.40 -10.07 -11.79
C ARG A 357 1.74 -10.84 -12.93
N GLY A 358 1.32 -12.07 -12.62
CA GLY A 358 0.54 -12.92 -13.53
C GLY A 358 1.37 -13.57 -14.64
N TRP A 359 2.63 -13.89 -14.36
CA TRP A 359 3.46 -14.78 -15.18
C TRP A 359 3.29 -16.23 -14.73
N ASP A 360 3.54 -17.18 -15.63
CA ASP A 360 3.78 -18.56 -15.26
C ASP A 360 5.25 -18.72 -14.83
N TRP A 361 5.49 -19.29 -13.65
CA TRP A 361 6.84 -19.48 -13.09
C TRP A 361 7.23 -20.97 -12.97
N THR A 362 6.46 -21.88 -13.58
CA THR A 362 6.61 -23.34 -13.43
C THR A 362 8.00 -23.84 -13.84
N SER A 363 8.63 -23.19 -14.82
CA SER A 363 9.97 -23.49 -15.31
C SER A 363 11.11 -22.85 -14.49
N GLY A 364 10.78 -22.10 -13.44
CA GLY A 364 11.74 -21.40 -12.58
C GLY A 364 12.12 -19.98 -13.06
N TYR A 365 11.58 -19.53 -14.17
CA TYR A 365 11.64 -18.16 -14.72
C TYR A 365 10.27 -17.79 -15.33
N ASN A 366 10.02 -16.52 -15.64
CA ASN A 366 8.72 -16.08 -16.14
C ASN A 366 8.46 -16.55 -17.58
N GLN A 367 7.28 -17.12 -17.79
CA GLN A 367 6.75 -17.48 -19.10
C GLN A 367 5.35 -16.89 -19.30
N CYS A 368 4.98 -16.68 -20.56
CA CYS A 368 3.65 -16.23 -20.91
C CYS A 368 2.59 -17.22 -20.41
N PRO A 369 1.56 -16.77 -19.67
CA PRO A 369 0.50 -17.66 -19.22
C PRO A 369 -0.30 -18.20 -20.42
N VAL A 370 -0.90 -19.38 -20.28
CA VAL A 370 -1.53 -20.18 -21.36
C VAL A 370 -2.48 -19.41 -22.29
N LYS A 371 -3.12 -18.34 -21.83
CA LYS A 371 -4.08 -17.54 -22.61
C LYS A 371 -3.53 -16.19 -23.10
N ALA A 372 -2.28 -15.85 -22.79
CA ALA A 372 -1.66 -14.60 -23.20
C ALA A 372 -0.81 -14.83 -24.44
N ALA A 373 -1.28 -14.31 -25.58
CA ALA A 373 -0.59 -14.45 -26.86
C ALA A 373 0.52 -13.41 -27.01
N CYS A 374 1.59 -13.76 -27.71
CA CYS A 374 2.65 -12.81 -28.04
C CYS A 374 2.20 -11.86 -29.15
N HIS A 375 2.26 -10.56 -28.87
CA HIS A 375 2.04 -9.49 -29.84
C HIS A 375 3.18 -8.48 -29.75
N ARG A 376 3.26 -7.58 -30.72
CA ARG A 376 4.21 -6.47 -30.67
C ARG A 376 3.99 -5.61 -29.42
N PHE A 377 5.04 -4.98 -28.94
CA PHE A 377 4.98 -4.11 -27.76
C PHE A 377 3.92 -3.02 -27.87
N ASP A 378 3.74 -2.42 -29.05
CA ASP A 378 2.73 -1.38 -29.30
C ASP A 378 1.28 -1.88 -29.21
N PHE A 379 1.04 -3.18 -29.25
CA PHE A 379 -0.27 -3.77 -28.96
C PHE A 379 -0.62 -3.70 -27.47
N TYR A 380 0.32 -4.09 -26.60
CA TYR A 380 0.12 -4.07 -25.14
C TYR A 380 0.38 -2.69 -24.52
N PHE A 381 1.19 -1.88 -25.18
CA PHE A 381 1.57 -0.53 -24.75
C PHE A 381 1.35 0.46 -25.90
N PRO A 382 0.11 0.95 -26.11
CA PRO A 382 -0.21 1.79 -27.27
C PRO A 382 0.49 3.16 -27.30
N THR A 383 1.04 3.60 -26.17
CA THR A 383 1.74 4.89 -26.03
C THR A 383 2.95 4.76 -25.11
N PRO A 384 3.92 5.69 -25.16
CA PRO A 384 5.03 5.71 -24.20
C PRO A 384 4.56 5.72 -22.75
N ALA A 385 3.55 6.53 -22.42
CA ALA A 385 3.00 6.59 -21.08
C ALA A 385 2.39 5.25 -20.64
N ALA A 386 1.72 4.52 -21.55
CA ALA A 386 1.22 3.18 -21.23
C ALA A 386 2.37 2.21 -20.88
N LEU A 387 3.50 2.27 -21.59
CA LEU A 387 4.68 1.48 -21.24
C LEU A 387 5.20 1.85 -19.85
N CYS A 388 5.63 3.10 -19.68
CA CYS A 388 6.36 3.51 -18.47
C CYS A 388 5.49 3.44 -17.21
N ASN A 389 4.19 3.74 -17.33
CA ASN A 389 3.28 3.71 -16.18
C ASN A 389 2.86 2.29 -15.81
N GLU A 390 2.59 1.42 -16.78
CA GLU A 390 1.89 0.15 -16.50
C GLU A 390 2.84 -1.04 -16.34
N ILE A 391 3.95 -1.07 -17.08
CA ILE A 391 4.83 -2.26 -17.16
C ILE A 391 5.27 -2.72 -15.77
N TRP A 392 5.58 -1.76 -14.89
CA TRP A 392 5.97 -1.99 -13.50
C TRP A 392 4.92 -1.49 -12.51
N SER A 393 3.62 -1.63 -12.79
CA SER A 393 2.52 -1.29 -11.87
C SER A 393 2.73 0.07 -11.18
N HIS A 394 2.86 1.14 -11.96
CA HIS A 394 3.04 2.52 -11.51
C HIS A 394 4.31 2.80 -10.69
N SER A 395 5.40 2.05 -10.91
CA SER A 395 6.73 2.47 -10.42
C SER A 395 7.07 3.86 -10.97
N TYR A 396 6.79 4.10 -12.25
CA TYR A 396 6.96 5.40 -12.88
C TYR A 396 5.63 6.06 -13.20
N LYS A 397 5.69 7.37 -13.35
CA LYS A 397 4.67 8.22 -13.96
C LYS A 397 5.37 9.05 -15.02
N ALA A 398 5.00 8.87 -16.29
CA ALA A 398 5.54 9.65 -17.39
C ALA A 398 5.32 11.15 -17.13
N SER A 399 6.42 11.91 -17.12
CA SER A 399 6.41 13.35 -16.92
C SER A 399 6.28 14.08 -18.25
N ASN A 400 5.69 15.27 -18.21
CA ASN A 400 5.71 16.20 -19.36
C ASN A 400 6.98 17.04 -19.40
N TYR A 401 7.78 17.02 -18.32
CA TYR A 401 9.06 17.72 -18.28
C TYR A 401 10.12 16.96 -19.09
N SER A 402 10.92 17.74 -19.80
CA SER A 402 12.06 17.23 -20.56
C SER A 402 13.30 17.02 -19.69
N ARG A 403 14.21 16.18 -20.18
CA ARG A 403 15.57 16.01 -19.63
C ARG A 403 16.25 17.37 -19.38
N GLY A 404 17.00 17.47 -18.28
CA GLY A 404 17.70 18.70 -17.89
C GLY A 404 16.83 19.78 -17.24
N SER A 405 15.52 19.57 -17.10
CA SER A 405 14.62 20.54 -16.45
C SER A 405 14.79 20.68 -14.93
N GLY A 406 15.48 19.73 -14.28
CA GLY A 406 15.50 19.59 -12.82
C GLY A 406 14.16 19.12 -12.22
N ARG A 407 13.18 18.71 -13.06
CA ARG A 407 11.81 18.35 -12.63
C ARG A 407 11.37 16.94 -12.99
N CYS A 408 12.26 16.12 -13.55
CA CYS A 408 11.98 14.72 -13.87
C CYS A 408 13.24 13.88 -13.69
N ILE A 409 13.06 12.61 -13.34
CA ILE A 409 14.13 11.64 -13.17
C ILE A 409 14.60 11.17 -14.55
N GLN A 410 15.90 11.20 -14.75
CA GLN A 410 16.59 10.68 -15.93
C GLN A 410 17.14 9.30 -15.62
N MET A 411 16.77 8.33 -16.45
CA MET A 411 17.29 6.97 -16.41
C MET A 411 18.63 6.88 -17.14
N TRP A 412 18.80 7.68 -18.19
CA TRP A 412 20.04 7.86 -18.94
C TRP A 412 20.70 9.18 -18.59
N PHE A 413 22.00 9.22 -18.27
CA PHE A 413 22.75 10.46 -18.10
C PHE A 413 24.25 10.21 -18.27
N ASP A 414 25.00 11.28 -18.56
CA ASP A 414 26.45 11.19 -18.72
C ASP A 414 27.12 11.07 -17.33
N PRO A 415 27.91 10.01 -17.08
CA PRO A 415 28.59 9.79 -15.80
C PRO A 415 29.73 10.78 -15.52
N ILE A 416 30.20 11.54 -16.53
CA ILE A 416 31.23 12.56 -16.38
C ILE A 416 30.66 13.80 -15.68
N LEU A 417 29.40 14.11 -15.99
CA LEU A 417 28.65 15.19 -15.34
C LEU A 417 28.10 14.74 -13.99
N ASP A 418 27.69 15.70 -13.17
CA ASP A 418 27.02 15.39 -11.92
C ASP A 418 25.65 14.74 -12.18
N ASN A 419 25.26 13.82 -11.29
CA ASN A 419 24.01 13.08 -11.42
C ASN A 419 22.82 14.06 -11.37
N PRO A 420 22.07 14.25 -12.47
CA PRO A 420 21.01 15.26 -12.54
C PRO A 420 19.83 14.95 -11.60
N ASN A 421 19.71 13.71 -11.15
CA ASN A 421 18.63 13.29 -10.27
C ASN A 421 18.80 13.78 -8.83
N GLU A 422 19.99 14.24 -8.44
CA GLU A 422 20.21 14.85 -7.12
C GLU A 422 19.38 16.14 -6.95
N GLU A 423 19.40 17.02 -7.96
CA GLU A 423 18.60 18.24 -7.97
C GLU A 423 17.11 17.93 -8.00
N VAL A 424 16.70 16.96 -8.83
CA VAL A 424 15.29 16.55 -8.95
C VAL A 424 14.78 16.02 -7.60
N ALA A 425 15.53 15.13 -6.96
CA ALA A 425 15.16 14.60 -5.65
C ALA A 425 15.05 15.72 -4.60
N ARG A 426 16.00 16.67 -4.60
CA ARG A 426 15.99 17.84 -3.72
C ARG A 426 14.74 18.69 -3.93
N PHE A 427 14.44 19.04 -5.18
CA PHE A 427 13.25 19.82 -5.55
C PHE A 427 11.97 19.18 -5.01
N TYR A 428 11.79 17.87 -5.23
CA TYR A 428 10.60 17.17 -4.76
C TYR A 428 10.57 17.02 -3.24
N ALA A 429 11.69 16.71 -2.59
CA ALA A 429 11.76 16.63 -1.13
C ALA A 429 11.45 17.98 -0.45
N GLU A 430 11.94 19.10 -1.00
CA GLU A 430 11.65 20.44 -0.51
C GLU A 430 10.19 20.82 -0.70
N SER A 431 9.58 20.51 -1.84
CA SER A 431 8.15 20.75 -2.08
C SER A 431 7.25 19.99 -1.09
N MET A 432 7.70 18.82 -0.64
CA MET A 432 7.02 18.02 0.38
C MET A 432 7.19 18.60 1.79
N ASN A 433 8.24 19.41 2.04
CA ASN A 433 8.47 20.13 3.30
C ASN A 433 7.83 21.54 3.33
N GLY A 434 7.84 22.27 2.20
CA GLY A 434 7.43 23.67 2.09
C GLY A 434 5.94 23.94 2.29
N ALA A 435 5.10 22.91 2.14
CA ALA A 435 3.69 22.95 2.52
C ALA A 435 3.48 23.28 4.02
N GLY A 436 4.51 23.14 4.87
CA GLY A 436 4.44 23.47 6.30
C GLY A 436 4.84 24.90 6.70
N LEU A 437 5.48 25.69 5.82
CA LEU A 437 6.08 26.99 6.20
C LEU A 437 5.26 28.22 5.75
N HIS A 438 4.47 28.14 4.68
CA HIS A 438 3.66 29.26 4.20
C HIS A 438 2.40 29.55 5.04
N GLU A 439 1.98 28.63 5.92
CA GLU A 439 0.83 28.85 6.80
C GLU A 439 1.16 29.65 8.08
N ALA A 440 2.45 29.89 8.40
CA ALA A 440 2.84 30.46 9.70
C ALA A 440 2.99 31.99 9.73
N TRP A 441 3.11 32.67 8.59
CA TRP A 441 3.32 34.13 8.54
C TRP A 441 2.05 34.97 8.85
N PRO A 442 0.83 34.63 8.38
CA PRO A 442 -0.36 35.44 8.65
C PRO A 442 -0.80 35.36 10.13
N LEU A 443 -0.52 34.23 10.79
CA LEU A 443 -0.94 33.95 12.17
C LEU A 443 -0.18 34.78 13.21
N ARG A 444 1.09 35.15 12.94
CA ARG A 444 1.89 35.95 13.89
C ARG A 444 1.49 37.43 13.93
N CYS A 445 1.02 37.99 12.81
CA CYS A 445 0.52 39.37 12.80
C CYS A 445 -0.88 39.48 13.44
N GLY A 446 -1.74 38.48 13.26
CA GLY A 446 -3.07 38.45 13.87
C GLY A 446 -3.04 38.34 15.40
N LEU A 447 -2.14 37.54 15.96
CA LEU A 447 -2.03 37.37 17.42
C LEU A 447 -1.56 38.65 18.14
N LEU A 448 -0.67 39.41 17.52
CA LEU A 448 -0.11 40.64 18.10
C LEU A 448 -1.18 41.75 18.18
N LEU A 449 -2.04 41.84 17.15
CA LEU A 449 -3.14 42.81 17.11
C LEU A 449 -4.26 42.45 18.10
N LEU A 450 -4.55 41.16 18.31
CA LEU A 450 -5.51 40.67 19.30
C LEU A 450 -5.04 40.89 20.74
N LEU A 451 -3.74 40.70 21.01
CA LEU A 451 -3.16 40.96 22.33
C LEU A 451 -3.15 42.46 22.68
N LEU A 452 -2.91 43.34 21.71
CA LEU A 452 -2.97 44.79 21.92
C LEU A 452 -4.41 45.27 22.19
N TRP A 453 -5.41 44.62 21.59
CA TRP A 453 -6.83 44.96 21.77
C TRP A 453 -7.40 44.47 23.11
N LEU A 454 -6.90 43.34 23.63
CA LEU A 454 -7.31 42.80 24.93
C LEU A 454 -6.63 43.49 26.13
N LEU A 455 -5.58 44.28 25.87
CA LEU A 455 -4.82 45.02 26.88
C LEU A 455 -5.13 46.53 26.89
N SER A 456 -6.10 47.00 26.07
CA SER A 456 -6.53 48.40 25.99
C SER A 456 -7.86 48.65 26.69
#